data_AF-A0A124E8Z1-F1
#
_entry.id   AF-A0A124E8Z1-F1
#
_cell.length_a   1.000
_cell.length_b   1.000
_cell.length_c   1.000
_cell.angle_alpha   90.00
_cell.angle_beta   90.00
_cell.angle_gamma   90.00
#
_symmetry.space_group_name_H-M   'P 1'
#
loop_
_entity.id
_entity.type
_entity.pdbx_description
1 polymer ?
#
loop_
_entity_poly.entity_id
_entity_poly.type
_entity_poly.pdbx_seq_one_letter_code
_entity_poly.pdbx_strand_id
1 'polypeptide(L)' 'MNILHNNVGIVSLERTEVLPVSEWQRVVDVNLTGMWQSIKFFLPLLRDSGNGVVINISSLAGLIAGVKPSATRRRRQR' A
#
# COMPACT_ATOMS: atom_id res chain seq x y z
N MET A 1 17.82 -17.38 3.64
CA MET A 1 17.17 -16.20 4.26
C MET A 1 15.90 -16.69 4.91
N ASN A 2 15.61 -16.35 6.17
CA ASN A 2 14.48 -16.97 6.90
C ASN A 2 13.24 -16.07 7.00
N ILE A 3 13.41 -14.74 7.01
CA ILE A 3 12.29 -13.81 7.21
C ILE A 3 12.38 -12.70 6.14
N LEU A 4 11.28 -12.48 5.43
CA LEU A 4 11.06 -11.30 4.59
C LEU A 4 9.95 -10.46 5.23
N HIS A 5 10.27 -9.21 5.56
CA HIS A 5 9.31 -8.27 6.14
C HIS A 5 9.07 -7.10 5.18
N ASN A 6 7.91 -7.10 4.53
CA ASN A 6 7.47 -6.03 3.64
C ASN A 6 6.71 -4.96 4.46
N ASN A 7 7.45 -3.96 4.96
CA ASN A 7 6.93 -2.88 5.80
C ASN A 7 6.90 -1.50 5.12
N VAL A 8 7.60 -1.33 4.00
CA VAL A 8 7.66 -0.04 3.33
C VAL A 8 6.31 0.24 2.66
N GLY A 9 5.75 1.41 2.94
CA GLY A 9 4.53 1.89 2.30
C GLY A 9 4.45 3.42 2.30
N ILE A 10 3.74 3.96 1.32
CA ILE A 10 3.43 5.38 1.19
C ILE A 10 1.92 5.61 1.11
N VAL A 11 1.47 6.83 1.38
CA VAL A 11 0.05 7.19 1.33
C VAL A 11 -0.14 8.43 0.46
N SER A 12 -1.18 8.41 -0.38
CA SER A 12 -1.73 9.63 -0.97
C SER A 12 -3.01 10.01 -0.23
N LEU A 13 -3.15 11.29 0.11
CA LEU A 13 -4.29 11.82 0.84
C LEU A 13 -5.26 12.61 -0.04
N GLU A 14 -5.03 12.65 -1.35
CA GLU A 14 -5.85 13.38 -2.30
C GLU A 14 -7.22 12.71 -2.49
N ARG A 15 -8.21 13.48 -2.96
CA ARG A 15 -9.54 12.97 -3.28
C ARG A 15 -9.51 12.22 -4.61
N THR A 16 -10.29 11.15 -4.72
CA THR A 16 -10.32 10.27 -5.91
C THR A 16 -10.53 11.03 -7.22
N GLU A 17 -11.40 12.03 -7.25
CA GLU A 17 -11.75 12.78 -8.46
C GLU A 17 -10.65 13.74 -8.96
N VAL A 18 -9.68 14.07 -8.11
CA VAL A 18 -8.57 14.97 -8.45
C VAL A 18 -7.19 14.33 -8.23
N LEU A 19 -7.14 13.06 -7.83
CA LEU A 19 -5.90 12.32 -7.65
C LEU A 19 -5.20 12.12 -9.01
N PRO A 20 -3.97 12.63 -9.20
CA PRO A 20 -3.23 12.38 -10.43
C PRO A 20 -2.94 10.89 -10.60
N VAL A 21 -3.08 10.38 -11.83
CA VAL A 21 -2.80 8.97 -12.15
C VAL A 21 -1.37 8.58 -11.78
N SER A 22 -0.41 9.49 -11.94
CA SER A 22 0.98 9.27 -11.54
C SER A 22 1.16 9.05 -10.04
N GLU A 23 0.42 9.79 -9.21
CA GLU A 23 0.47 9.63 -7.75
C GLU A 23 -0.25 8.34 -7.32
N TRP A 24 -1.37 7.99 -7.95
CA TRP A 24 -2.00 6.68 -7.77
C TRP A 24 -1.01 5.55 -8.10
N GLN A 25 -0.38 5.61 -9.27
CA GLN A 25 0.56 4.59 -9.73
C GLN A 25 1.75 4.48 -8.78
N ARG A 26 2.28 5.60 -8.28
CA ARG A 26 3.37 5.61 -7.30
C ARG A 26 3.00 4.85 -6.03
N VAL A 27 1.78 5.06 -5.50
CA VAL A 27 1.29 4.33 -4.32
C VAL A 27 1.16 2.83 -4.60
N VAL A 28 0.59 2.45 -5.76
CA VAL A 28 0.46 1.03 -6.15
C VAL A 28 1.83 0.38 -6.35
N ASP A 29 2.77 1.09 -6.97
CA ASP A 29 4.11 0.58 -7.24
C ASP A 29 4.88 0.29 -5.97
N VAL A 30 4.79 1.16 -4.96
CA VAL A 30 5.44 0.93 -3.66
C VAL A 30 4.70 -0.11 -2.83
N ASN A 31 3.38 0.07 -2.64
CA ASN A 31 2.64 -0.68 -1.63
C ASN A 31 2.16 -2.07 -2.10
N LEU A 32 2.18 -2.35 -3.41
CA LEU A 32 1.67 -3.62 -3.93
C LEU A 32 2.67 -4.27 -4.88
N THR A 33 3.04 -3.58 -5.96
CA THR A 33 3.97 -4.11 -6.96
C THR A 33 5.33 -4.41 -6.33
N GLY A 34 5.87 -3.47 -5.55
CA GLY A 34 7.17 -3.62 -4.88
C GLY A 34 7.19 -4.78 -3.90
N MET A 35 6.11 -4.97 -3.12
CA MET A 35 5.98 -6.12 -2.22
C MET A 35 5.98 -7.45 -2.98
N TRP A 36 5.20 -7.53 -4.07
CA TRP A 36 5.19 -8.71 -4.93
C TRP A 36 6.57 -8.98 -5.56
N GLN A 37 7.28 -7.95 -6.03
CA GLN A 37 8.63 -8.08 -6.58
C GLN A 37 9.62 -8.60 -5.53
N SER A 38 9.59 -8.07 -4.31
CA SER A 38 10.40 -8.55 -3.18
C SER A 38 10.14 -10.03 -2.92
N ILE A 39 8.88 -10.44 -2.81
CA ILE A 39 8.53 -11.86 -2.61
C ILE A 39 9.05 -12.70 -3.77
N LYS A 40 8.79 -12.31 -5.02
CA LYS A 40 9.24 -13.04 -6.21
C LYS A 40 10.75 -13.26 -6.21
N PHE A 41 11.53 -12.23 -5.88
CA PHE A 41 12.99 -12.29 -5.88
C PHE A 41 13.53 -13.18 -4.75
N PHE A 42 12.96 -13.07 -3.55
CA PHE A 42 13.47 -13.75 -2.37
C PHE A 42 12.86 -15.13 -2.11
N LEU A 43 11.79 -15.51 -2.82
CA LEU A 43 11.09 -16.79 -2.62
C LEU A 43 12.00 -18.02 -2.68
N PRO A 44 12.98 -18.14 -3.59
CA PRO A 44 13.90 -19.28 -3.58
C PRO A 44 14.67 -19.39 -2.26
N LEU A 45 15.26 -18.28 -1.79
CA LEU A 45 16.06 -18.26 -0.56
C LEU A 45 15.24 -18.53 0.71
N LEU A 46 13.95 -18.21 0.68
CA LEU A 46 12.99 -18.50 1.74
C LEU A 46 12.58 -19.99 1.73
N ARG A 47 12.44 -20.58 0.55
CA ARG A 47 12.15 -22.03 0.41
C ARG A 47 13.33 -22.88 0.84
N ASP A 48 14.54 -22.51 0.42
CA ASP A 48 15.77 -23.23 0.77
C ASP A 48 16.06 -23.21 2.26
N SER A 49 15.51 -22.24 3.00
CA SER A 49 15.67 -22.18 4.46
C SER A 49 14.86 -23.22 5.23
N GLY A 50 13.90 -23.90 4.58
CA GLY A 50 13.01 -24.91 5.19
C GLY A 50 11.98 -24.37 6.19
N ASN A 51 12.11 -23.10 6.59
CA ASN A 51 11.27 -22.44 7.60
C ASN A 51 10.99 -20.96 7.25
N GLY A 52 11.02 -20.62 5.96
CA GLY A 52 10.86 -19.24 5.49
C GLY A 52 9.51 -18.63 5.86
N VAL A 53 9.52 -17.37 6.29
CA VAL A 53 8.33 -16.59 6.65
C VAL A 53 8.30 -15.30 5.84
N VAL A 54 7.13 -14.97 5.29
CA VAL A 54 6.84 -13.67 4.67
C VAL A 54 5.82 -12.93 5.53
N ILE A 55 6.16 -11.71 5.95
CA ILE A 55 5.28 -10.81 6.69
C ILE A 55 4.98 -9.61 5.81
N ASN A 56 3.70 -9.39 5.53
CA ASN A 56 3.20 -8.26 4.76
C ASN A 56 2.41 -7.33 5.68
N ILE A 57 2.77 -6.06 5.71
CA ILE A 57 2.01 -5.07 6.48
C ILE A 57 0.86 -4.54 5.64
N SER A 58 -0.35 -4.67 6.18
CA SER A 58 -1.58 -4.10 5.63
C SER A 58 -2.12 -3.03 6.57
N SER A 59 -3.25 -2.43 6.22
CA SER A 59 -3.96 -1.45 7.03
C SER A 59 -5.44 -1.82 7.12
N LEU A 60 -6.11 -1.33 8.15
CA LEU A 60 -7.58 -1.38 8.24
C LEU A 60 -8.22 -0.72 7.01
N ALA A 61 -7.57 0.29 6.42
CA ALA A 61 -8.02 0.94 5.19
C ALA A 61 -8.06 -0.01 3.96
N GLY A 62 -7.39 -1.16 4.01
CA GLY A 62 -7.49 -2.21 2.99
C GLY A 62 -8.70 -3.12 3.15
N LEU A 63 -9.34 -3.11 4.33
CA LEU A 63 -10.54 -3.90 4.64
C LEU A 63 -11.82 -3.06 4.57
N ILE A 64 -11.73 -1.80 5.00
CA ILE A 64 -12.85 -0.86 5.04
C ILE A 64 -12.43 0.47 4.44
N ALA A 65 -13.35 1.12 3.72
CA ALA A 65 -13.11 2.46 3.21
C ALA A 65 -12.91 3.44 4.37
N GLY A 66 -11.82 4.20 4.33
CA GLY A 66 -11.57 5.26 5.31
C GLY A 66 -12.67 6.32 5.23
N VAL A 67 -13.35 6.58 6.35
CA VAL A 67 -14.32 7.67 6.46
C VAL A 67 -13.54 8.99 6.56
N LYS A 68 -13.14 9.56 5.43
CA LYS A 68 -12.87 11.00 5.38
C LYS A 68 -14.24 11.70 5.29
N PRO A 69 -14.57 12.63 6.20
CA PRO A 69 -15.73 13.49 5.99
C PRO A 69 -15.59 14.12 4.61
N SER A 70 -16.48 13.73 3.69
CA SER A 70 -16.55 14.36 2.38
C SER A 70 -16.74 15.85 2.62
N ALA A 71 -15.84 16.65 2.03
CA ALA A 71 -15.71 18.09 2.23
C ALA A 71 -16.98 18.74 2.75
N THR A 72 -16.89 19.34 3.93
CA THR A 72 -17.79 20.41 4.33
C THR A 72 -17.86 21.37 3.14
N ARG A 73 -18.97 21.33 2.41
CA ARG A 73 -19.28 22.26 1.33
C ARG A 73 -19.17 23.63 1.99
N ARG A 74 -18.06 24.36 1.77
CA ARG A 74 -17.99 25.77 2.14
C ARG A 74 -19.15 26.42 1.40
N ARG A 75 -20.27 26.61 2.10
CA ARG A 75 -21.34 27.48 1.64
C ARG A 75 -20.63 28.79 1.36
N ARG A 76 -20.54 29.18 0.09
CA ARG A 76 -20.25 30.56 -0.26
C ARG A 76 -21.30 31.38 0.48
N GLN A 77 -20.90 32.01 1.56
CA GLN A 77 -21.64 33.15 2.12
C GLN A 77 -21.65 34.18 0.99
N ARG A 78 -22.82 34.32 0.37
CA ARG A 78 -23.23 35.57 -0.26
C ARG A 78 -23.82 36.44 0.84
#